data_AF-A0A2D8EID1-F1
#
_entry.id   AF-A0A2D8EID1-F1
#
_cell.length_a   1.000
_cell.length_b   1.000
_cell.length_c   1.000
_cell.angle_alpha   90.00
_cell.angle_beta   90.00
_cell.angle_gamma   90.00
#
_symmetry.space_group_name_H-M   'P 1'
#
loop_
_entity.id
_entity.type
_entity.pdbx_description
1 polymer ?
#
loop_
_entity_poly.entity_id
_entity_poly.type
_entity_poly.pdbx_seq_one_letter_code
_entity_poly.pdbx_strand_id
1 'polypeptide(L)'
;MEDIFAEIEADAATASGVEKLGEDKLSSVSQIAEKMRLQEELVEGLNQSLKDAKQTLYKLRDDILPTALQELGLTGLSLADGSKVTVKPVYGGHISEANKKQAHQWLRDNGFGDIIKNTVSCQFGRGEDYKAEMFRRHLEEQGMEPSQKTEVHAQTLKAWVRERVEDGKTDFPMDLFGAYVGQQAKIERSKK
;
A
#
# COMPACT_ATOMS: atom_id res chain seq x y z
N MET A 1 64.89 26.31 -15.68
CA MET A 1 64.58 25.42 -14.54
C MET A 1 63.58 26.08 -13.58
N GLU A 2 63.02 27.26 -13.90
CA GLU A 2 61.93 27.90 -13.15
C GLU A 2 60.53 27.57 -13.72
N ASP A 3 60.42 27.26 -15.02
CA ASP A 3 59.13 26.93 -15.68
C ASP A 3 58.49 25.61 -15.22
N ILE A 4 59.29 24.60 -14.87
CA ILE A 4 58.76 23.28 -14.46
C ILE A 4 58.14 23.34 -13.06
N PHE A 5 58.65 24.21 -12.19
CA PHE A 5 58.09 24.40 -10.85
C PHE A 5 56.76 25.17 -10.90
N ALA A 6 56.59 26.10 -11.84
CA ALA A 6 55.35 26.84 -12.04
C ALA A 6 54.22 25.94 -12.62
N GLU A 7 54.52 25.01 -13.52
CA GLU A 7 53.54 24.04 -14.03
C GLU A 7 53.09 23.03 -12.97
N ILE A 8 53.99 22.55 -12.12
CA ILE A 8 53.64 21.60 -11.03
C ILE A 8 52.79 22.27 -9.95
N GLU A 9 53.01 23.55 -9.67
CA GLU A 9 52.23 24.31 -8.69
C GLU A 9 50.83 24.66 -9.23
N ALA A 10 50.69 24.88 -10.54
CA ALA A 10 49.40 25.09 -11.21
C ALA A 10 48.54 23.81 -11.28
N ASP A 11 49.15 22.64 -11.53
CA ASP A 11 48.46 21.34 -11.51
C ASP A 11 48.07 20.89 -10.09
N ALA A 12 48.91 21.17 -9.08
CA ALA A 12 48.56 20.89 -7.68
C ALA A 12 47.44 21.81 -7.15
N ALA A 13 47.39 23.07 -7.60
CA ALA A 13 46.34 24.02 -7.24
C ALA A 13 44.99 23.69 -7.92
N THR A 14 45.00 23.15 -9.14
CA THR A 14 43.77 22.72 -9.83
C THR A 14 43.28 21.35 -9.36
N ALA A 15 44.17 20.41 -9.02
CA ALA A 15 43.79 19.13 -8.41
C ALA A 15 43.13 19.32 -7.02
N SER A 16 43.69 20.19 -6.18
CA SER A 16 43.15 20.45 -4.84
C SER A 16 41.82 21.21 -4.82
N GLY A 17 41.51 21.97 -5.86
CA GLY A 17 40.19 22.62 -6.03
C GLY A 17 39.10 21.64 -6.46
N VAL A 18 39.42 20.69 -7.35
CA VAL A 18 38.49 19.67 -7.86
C VAL A 18 38.21 18.58 -6.81
N GLU A 19 39.21 18.18 -6.03
CA GLU A 19 39.05 17.21 -4.93
C GLU A 19 38.19 17.77 -3.79
N LYS A 20 38.39 19.03 -3.39
CA LYS A 20 37.58 19.69 -2.34
C LYS A 20 36.13 19.90 -2.77
N LEU A 21 35.90 20.28 -4.04
CA LEU A 21 34.56 20.40 -4.63
C LEU A 21 33.84 19.03 -4.73
N GLY A 22 34.58 17.93 -4.79
CA GLY A 22 34.08 16.55 -4.75
C GLY A 22 33.74 16.09 -3.34
N GLU A 23 34.62 16.32 -2.35
CA GLU A 23 34.42 15.94 -0.95
C GLU A 23 33.23 16.65 -0.29
N ASP A 24 33.02 17.95 -0.57
CA ASP A 24 31.86 18.70 -0.05
C ASP A 24 30.52 18.18 -0.63
N LYS A 25 30.51 17.73 -1.89
CA LYS A 25 29.31 17.17 -2.52
C LYS A 25 29.06 15.73 -2.10
N LEU A 26 30.11 14.92 -1.95
CA LEU A 26 30.04 13.53 -1.48
C LEU A 26 29.64 13.45 0.01
N SER A 27 30.14 14.36 0.84
CA SER A 27 29.72 14.48 2.23
C SER A 27 28.26 14.90 2.34
N SER A 28 27.79 15.82 1.47
CA SER A 28 26.37 16.19 1.38
C SER A 28 25.47 15.01 0.99
N VAL A 29 25.85 14.20 0.00
CA VAL A 29 25.09 12.99 -0.40
C VAL A 29 25.09 11.93 0.71
N SER A 30 26.22 11.74 1.39
CA SER A 30 26.33 10.81 2.53
C SER A 30 25.44 11.24 3.70
N GLN A 31 25.39 12.54 4.00
CA GLN A 31 24.49 13.11 5.00
C GLN A 31 23.01 12.96 4.63
N ILE A 32 22.66 13.08 3.34
CA ILE A 32 21.29 12.85 2.86
C ILE A 32 20.91 11.37 3.02
N ALA A 33 21.81 10.44 2.68
CA ALA A 33 21.58 9.01 2.87
C ALA A 33 21.43 8.65 4.37
N GLU A 34 22.22 9.27 5.25
CA GLU A 34 22.09 9.09 6.70
C GLU A 34 20.76 9.65 7.23
N LYS A 35 20.36 10.85 6.80
CA LYS A 35 19.04 11.42 7.13
C LYS A 35 17.90 10.53 6.63
N MET A 36 18.02 9.97 5.43
CA MET A 36 17.04 9.02 4.89
C MET A 36 16.94 7.79 5.79
N ARG A 37 18.07 7.22 6.21
CA ARG A 37 18.10 6.06 7.13
C ARG A 37 17.43 6.37 8.48
N LEU A 38 17.74 7.52 9.07
CA LEU A 38 17.15 7.94 10.34
C LEU A 38 15.63 8.17 10.19
N GLN A 39 15.20 8.72 9.06
CA GLN A 39 13.78 8.93 8.78
C GLN A 39 13.05 7.60 8.55
N GLU A 40 13.66 6.63 7.87
CA GLU A 40 13.10 5.27 7.72
C GLU A 40 12.91 4.59 9.09
N GLU A 41 13.91 4.69 9.97
CA GLU A 41 13.86 4.15 11.33
C GLU A 41 12.76 4.83 12.17
N LEU A 42 12.62 6.15 12.05
CA LEU A 42 11.54 6.90 12.68
C LEU A 42 10.16 6.46 12.17
N VAL A 43 9.99 6.29 10.86
CA VAL A 43 8.72 5.82 10.27
C VAL A 43 8.39 4.41 10.75
N GLU A 44 9.38 3.52 10.85
CA GLU A 44 9.19 2.18 11.40
C GLU A 44 8.74 2.22 12.87
N GLY A 45 9.41 3.03 13.70
CA GLY A 45 9.05 3.23 15.11
C GLY A 45 7.64 3.85 15.29
N LEU A 46 7.29 4.81 14.45
CA LEU A 46 5.95 5.42 14.45
C LEU A 46 4.87 4.42 14.01
N ASN A 47 5.13 3.58 13.02
CA ASN A 47 4.20 2.54 12.61
C ASN A 47 3.94 1.53 13.73
N GLN A 48 4.99 1.17 14.47
CA GLN A 48 4.86 0.29 15.63
C GLN A 48 4.06 0.98 16.75
N SER A 49 4.39 2.23 17.08
CA SER A 49 3.65 3.02 18.08
C SER A 49 2.18 3.21 17.71
N LEU A 50 1.89 3.42 16.42
CA LEU A 50 0.53 3.54 15.88
C LEU A 50 -0.23 2.21 16.04
N LYS A 51 0.42 1.08 15.76
CA LYS A 51 -0.16 -0.25 15.98
C LYS A 51 -0.51 -0.46 17.45
N ASP A 52 0.38 -0.10 18.37
CA ASP A 52 0.18 -0.28 19.81
C ASP A 52 -0.91 0.68 20.35
N ALA A 53 -0.93 1.93 19.88
CA ALA A 53 -1.98 2.89 20.18
C ALA A 53 -3.36 2.42 19.68
N LYS A 54 -3.42 1.87 18.46
CA LYS A 54 -4.66 1.26 17.93
C LYS A 54 -5.13 0.10 18.81
N GLN A 55 -4.23 -0.81 19.19
CA GLN A 55 -4.58 -1.93 20.07
C GLN A 55 -5.09 -1.45 21.44
N THR A 56 -4.45 -0.44 22.00
CA THR A 56 -4.87 0.16 23.28
C THR A 56 -6.26 0.80 23.15
N LEU A 57 -6.50 1.54 22.07
CA LEU A 57 -7.81 2.11 21.77
C LEU A 57 -8.89 1.03 21.65
N TYR A 58 -8.61 -0.07 20.93
CA TYR A 58 -9.55 -1.19 20.83
C TYR A 58 -9.90 -1.77 22.19
N LYS A 59 -8.90 -2.03 23.05
CA LYS A 59 -9.12 -2.54 24.42
C LYS A 59 -9.95 -1.57 25.26
N LEU A 60 -9.65 -0.28 25.19
CA LEU A 60 -10.41 0.73 25.93
C LEU A 60 -11.86 0.84 25.44
N ARG A 61 -12.06 0.88 24.12
CA ARG A 61 -13.38 1.10 23.50
C ARG A 61 -14.30 -0.12 23.58
N ASP A 62 -13.77 -1.32 23.36
CA ASP A 62 -14.59 -2.52 23.15
C ASP A 62 -14.67 -3.42 24.39
N ASP A 63 -13.79 -3.23 25.38
CA ASP A 63 -13.72 -4.08 26.58
C ASP A 63 -13.85 -3.24 27.86
N ILE A 64 -12.87 -2.36 28.15
CA ILE A 64 -12.78 -1.68 29.45
C ILE A 64 -13.93 -0.67 29.66
N LEU A 65 -14.18 0.21 28.69
CA LEU A 65 -15.18 1.28 28.83
C LEU A 65 -16.62 0.73 28.87
N PRO A 66 -17.03 -0.22 27.99
CA PRO A 66 -18.33 -0.87 28.11
C PRO A 66 -18.51 -1.60 29.44
N THR A 67 -17.48 -2.33 29.91
CA THR A 67 -17.54 -3.07 31.18
C THR A 67 -17.70 -2.13 32.37
N ALA A 68 -16.89 -1.06 32.46
CA ALA A 68 -17.00 -0.07 33.53
C ALA A 68 -18.35 0.64 33.55
N LEU A 69 -18.92 0.94 32.38
CA LEU A 69 -20.24 1.55 32.27
C LEU A 69 -21.35 0.57 32.68
N GLN A 70 -21.23 -0.71 32.31
CA GLN A 70 -22.17 -1.75 32.71
C GLN A 70 -22.16 -2.00 34.23
N GLU A 71 -20.99 -2.01 34.86
CA GLU A 71 -20.86 -2.13 36.33
C GLU A 71 -21.58 -0.99 37.08
N LEU A 72 -21.58 0.21 36.50
CA LEU A 72 -22.27 1.38 37.03
C LEU A 72 -23.76 1.46 36.62
N GLY A 73 -24.26 0.51 35.82
CA GLY A 73 -25.62 0.53 35.28
C GLY A 73 -25.88 1.67 34.30
N LEU A 74 -24.82 2.24 33.71
CA LEU A 74 -24.88 3.37 32.78
C LEU A 74 -24.74 2.87 31.34
N THR A 75 -25.55 3.39 30.44
CA THR A 75 -25.41 3.13 28.99
C THR A 75 -24.60 4.21 28.27
N GLY A 76 -24.11 5.20 29.03
CA GLY A 76 -23.30 6.31 28.53
C GLY A 76 -22.93 7.30 29.62
N LEU A 77 -21.94 8.14 29.34
CA LEU A 77 -21.50 9.23 30.20
C LEU A 77 -21.31 10.52 29.39
N SER A 78 -21.49 11.67 30.03
CA SER A 78 -20.99 12.95 29.50
C SER A 78 -19.71 13.30 30.24
N LEU A 79 -18.66 13.64 29.48
CA LEU A 79 -17.37 14.06 29.98
C LEU A 79 -17.37 15.56 30.28
N ALA A 80 -16.43 15.98 31.12
CA ALA A 80 -16.28 17.38 31.52
C ALA A 80 -15.90 18.33 30.37
N ASP A 81 -15.36 17.79 29.28
CA ASP A 81 -15.06 18.52 28.03
C ASP A 81 -16.30 18.74 27.14
N GLY A 82 -17.47 18.23 27.55
CA GLY A 82 -18.72 18.27 26.78
C GLY A 82 -18.93 17.07 25.86
N SER A 83 -17.98 16.14 25.75
CA SER A 83 -18.09 14.94 24.93
C SER A 83 -19.05 13.93 25.55
N LYS A 84 -19.88 13.26 24.74
CA LYS A 84 -20.80 12.21 25.21
C LYS A 84 -20.35 10.83 24.71
N VAL A 85 -20.12 9.91 25.63
CA VAL A 85 -19.87 8.50 25.35
C VAL A 85 -21.18 7.74 25.49
N THR A 86 -21.51 6.91 24.51
CA THR A 86 -22.67 6.02 24.56
C THR A 86 -22.24 4.64 24.12
N VAL A 87 -22.56 3.62 24.91
CA VAL A 87 -22.26 2.22 24.59
C VAL A 87 -23.45 1.68 23.82
N LYS A 88 -23.18 1.17 22.62
CA LYS A 88 -24.17 0.48 21.78
C LYS A 88 -23.71 -0.97 21.58
N PRO A 89 -24.64 -1.94 21.55
CA PRO A 89 -24.27 -3.32 21.23
C PRO A 89 -23.74 -3.39 19.79
N VAL A 90 -22.63 -4.11 19.62
CA VAL A 90 -22.04 -4.39 18.31
C VAL A 90 -22.23 -5.88 18.03
N TYR A 91 -22.69 -6.20 16.82
CA TYR A 91 -22.89 -7.58 16.37
C TYR A 91 -21.85 -7.90 15.29
N GLY A 92 -21.15 -9.02 15.44
CA GLY A 92 -20.18 -9.52 14.47
C GLY A 92 -20.30 -11.03 14.33
N GLY A 93 -20.06 -11.52 13.11
CA GLY A 93 -20.03 -12.95 12.80
C GLY A 93 -18.85 -13.25 11.88
N HIS A 94 -18.11 -14.31 12.19
CA HIS A 94 -17.01 -14.79 11.35
C HIS A 94 -17.12 -16.31 11.21
N ILE A 95 -17.13 -16.78 9.96
CA ILE A 95 -17.08 -18.20 9.64
C ILE A 95 -15.66 -18.52 9.20
N SER A 96 -14.96 -19.39 9.94
CA SER A 96 -13.62 -19.85 9.55
C SER A 96 -13.67 -20.75 8.31
N GLU A 97 -12.59 -20.79 7.53
CA GLU A 97 -12.53 -21.60 6.30
C GLU A 97 -12.76 -23.11 6.57
N ALA A 98 -12.27 -23.61 7.72
CA ALA A 98 -12.50 -25.01 8.13
C ALA A 98 -13.99 -25.33 8.33
N ASN A 99 -14.76 -24.39 8.88
CA ASN A 99 -16.17 -24.59 9.20
C ASN A 99 -17.12 -24.14 8.09
N LYS A 100 -16.61 -23.54 7.02
CA LYS A 100 -17.38 -22.93 5.93
C LYS A 100 -18.44 -23.86 5.35
N LYS A 101 -18.07 -25.11 5.06
CA LYS A 101 -19.01 -26.10 4.52
C LYS A 101 -20.14 -26.42 5.50
N GLN A 102 -19.80 -26.70 6.76
CA GLN A 102 -20.77 -27.04 7.79
C GLN A 102 -21.68 -25.86 8.12
N ALA A 103 -21.13 -24.65 8.23
CA ALA A 103 -21.89 -23.42 8.49
C ALA A 103 -22.83 -23.07 7.33
N HIS A 104 -22.37 -23.17 6.09
CA HIS A 104 -23.24 -22.96 4.91
C HIS A 104 -24.36 -24.01 4.84
N GLN A 105 -24.07 -25.27 5.17
CA GLN A 105 -25.07 -26.32 5.20
C GLN A 105 -26.11 -26.03 6.29
N TRP A 106 -25.66 -25.71 7.50
CA TRP A 106 -26.55 -25.34 8.60
C TRP A 106 -27.44 -24.14 8.24
N LEU A 107 -26.89 -23.10 7.62
CA LEU A 107 -27.67 -21.94 7.16
C LEU A 107 -28.75 -22.35 6.16
N ARG A 108 -28.45 -23.25 5.21
CA ARG A 108 -29.45 -23.76 4.26
C ARG A 108 -30.52 -24.60 4.92
N ASP A 109 -30.12 -25.53 5.79
CA ASP A 109 -31.03 -26.46 6.48
C ASP A 109 -32.00 -25.71 7.43
N ASN A 110 -31.58 -24.55 7.94
CA ASN A 110 -32.38 -23.70 8.83
C ASN A 110 -33.11 -22.54 8.09
N GLY A 111 -33.12 -22.53 6.76
CA GLY A 111 -33.87 -21.54 5.98
C GLY A 111 -33.21 -20.16 5.84
N PHE A 112 -31.94 -20.02 6.24
CA PHE A 112 -31.12 -18.80 6.10
C PHE A 112 -30.15 -18.87 4.89
N GLY A 113 -30.51 -19.69 3.89
CA GLY A 113 -29.69 -19.89 2.70
C GLY A 113 -29.60 -18.64 1.80
N ASP A 114 -30.55 -17.72 1.92
CA ASP A 114 -30.61 -16.43 1.22
C ASP A 114 -29.43 -15.50 1.57
N ILE A 115 -28.88 -15.64 2.78
CA ILE A 115 -27.67 -14.91 3.22
C ILE A 115 -26.43 -15.34 2.41
N ILE A 116 -26.44 -16.57 1.87
CA ILE A 116 -25.30 -17.12 1.14
C ILE A 116 -25.29 -16.59 -0.30
N LYS A 117 -24.43 -15.61 -0.56
CA LYS A 117 -24.14 -15.15 -1.91
C LYS A 117 -23.12 -16.08 -2.57
N ASN A 118 -23.50 -16.68 -3.70
CA ASN A 118 -22.61 -17.49 -4.51
C ASN A 118 -22.19 -16.70 -5.76
N THR A 119 -20.89 -16.45 -5.90
CA THR A 119 -20.33 -15.74 -7.05
C THR A 119 -19.52 -16.73 -7.89
N VAL A 120 -19.88 -16.87 -9.16
CA VAL A 120 -19.09 -17.60 -10.16
C VAL A 120 -18.38 -16.57 -11.04
N SER A 121 -17.06 -16.65 -11.11
CA SER A 121 -16.24 -15.78 -11.97
C SER A 121 -15.49 -16.61 -13.00
N CYS A 122 -15.37 -16.07 -14.21
CA CYS A 122 -14.56 -16.63 -15.29
C CYS A 122 -13.55 -15.57 -15.73
N GLN A 123 -12.30 -15.98 -15.92
CA GLN A 123 -11.23 -15.09 -16.36
C GLN A 123 -10.84 -15.42 -17.80
N PHE A 124 -10.90 -14.41 -18.67
CA PHE A 124 -10.48 -14.50 -20.05
C PHE A 124 -9.08 -13.90 -20.21
N GLY A 125 -8.23 -14.57 -20.99
CA GLY A 125 -6.85 -14.18 -21.22
C GLY A 125 -6.70 -13.01 -22.20
N ARG A 126 -5.44 -12.64 -22.45
CA ARG A 126 -5.11 -11.57 -23.41
C ARG A 126 -5.60 -11.93 -24.82
N GLY A 127 -6.36 -11.05 -25.45
CA GLY A 127 -6.90 -11.24 -26.80
C GLY A 127 -8.15 -12.12 -26.85
N GLU A 128 -8.68 -12.52 -25.70
CA GLU A 128 -9.94 -13.26 -25.59
C GLU A 128 -11.15 -12.35 -25.31
N ASP A 129 -11.00 -11.02 -25.51
CA ASP A 129 -12.06 -10.04 -25.32
C ASP A 129 -13.34 -10.40 -26.09
N TYR A 130 -13.19 -10.92 -27.31
CA TYR A 130 -14.32 -11.42 -28.10
C TYR A 130 -15.03 -12.61 -27.43
N LYS A 131 -14.29 -13.53 -26.81
CA LYS A 131 -14.89 -14.66 -26.08
C LYS A 131 -15.60 -14.18 -24.83
N ALA A 132 -15.04 -13.20 -24.11
CA ALA A 132 -15.66 -12.60 -22.95
C ALA A 132 -17.00 -11.93 -23.31
N GLU A 133 -17.03 -11.19 -24.41
CA GLU A 133 -18.24 -10.53 -24.93
C GLU A 133 -19.30 -11.56 -25.35
N MET A 134 -18.90 -12.59 -26.10
CA MET A 134 -19.81 -13.66 -26.52
C MET A 134 -20.37 -14.43 -25.33
N PHE A 135 -19.55 -14.69 -24.31
CA PHE A 135 -19.99 -15.35 -23.09
C PHE A 135 -20.95 -14.47 -22.29
N ARG A 136 -20.67 -13.17 -22.18
CA ARG A 136 -21.58 -12.21 -21.54
C ARG A 136 -22.95 -12.21 -22.24
N ARG A 137 -22.98 -12.09 -23.56
CA ARG A 137 -24.22 -12.10 -24.34
C ARG A 137 -24.98 -13.41 -24.19
N HIS A 138 -24.28 -14.54 -24.18
CA HIS A 138 -24.90 -15.83 -23.94
C HIS A 138 -25.59 -15.89 -22.56
N LEU A 139 -24.98 -15.35 -21.52
CA LEU A 139 -25.58 -15.29 -20.18
C LEU A 139 -26.79 -14.32 -20.15
N GLU A 140 -26.71 -13.19 -20.84
CA GLU A 140 -27.83 -12.24 -20.98
C GLU A 140 -29.02 -12.87 -21.72
N GLU A 141 -28.77 -13.66 -22.78
CA GLU A 141 -29.80 -14.43 -23.50
C GLU A 141 -30.50 -15.46 -22.59
N GLN A 142 -29.82 -15.95 -21.54
CA GLN A 142 -30.39 -16.83 -20.52
C GLN A 142 -31.09 -16.07 -19.38
N GLY A 143 -31.21 -14.74 -19.47
CA GLY A 143 -31.84 -13.89 -18.46
C GLY A 143 -30.98 -13.64 -17.21
N MET A 144 -29.67 -13.86 -17.29
CA MET A 144 -28.73 -13.51 -16.23
C MET A 144 -28.16 -12.10 -16.47
N GLU A 145 -27.74 -11.43 -15.40
CA GLU A 145 -27.07 -10.12 -15.47
C GLU A 145 -25.58 -10.26 -15.10
N PRO A 146 -24.72 -10.74 -16.02
CA PRO A 146 -23.30 -10.91 -15.76
C PRO A 146 -22.61 -9.57 -15.54
N SER A 147 -21.79 -9.48 -14.49
CA SER A 147 -20.91 -8.33 -14.25
C SER A 147 -19.62 -8.49 -15.04
N GLN A 148 -19.32 -7.57 -15.96
CA GLN A 148 -18.05 -7.52 -16.69
C GLN A 148 -17.17 -6.41 -16.13
N LYS A 149 -15.98 -6.79 -15.65
CA LYS A 149 -14.95 -5.86 -15.20
C LYS A 149 -13.75 -5.96 -16.13
N THR A 150 -13.45 -4.87 -16.84
CA THR A 150 -12.23 -4.74 -17.65
C THR A 150 -11.24 -3.89 -16.88
N GLU A 151 -10.10 -4.47 -16.51
CA GLU A 151 -9.07 -3.78 -15.76
C GLU A 151 -7.68 -4.07 -16.31
N VAL A 152 -6.82 -3.07 -16.29
CA VAL A 152 -5.39 -3.25 -16.51
C VAL A 152 -4.73 -3.38 -15.14
N HIS A 153 -4.09 -4.52 -14.88
CA HIS A 153 -3.39 -4.71 -13.62
C HIS A 153 -2.23 -3.71 -13.50
N ALA A 154 -2.14 -3.01 -12.35
CA ALA A 154 -1.18 -1.92 -12.15
C ALA A 154 0.28 -2.36 -12.37
N GLN A 155 0.64 -3.59 -12.00
CA GLN A 155 2.00 -4.10 -12.24
C GLN A 155 2.28 -4.32 -13.73
N THR A 156 1.28 -4.76 -14.50
CA THR A 156 1.41 -4.96 -15.95
C THR A 156 1.56 -3.63 -16.66
N LEU A 157 0.76 -2.63 -16.29
CA LEU A 157 0.89 -1.28 -16.82
C LEU A 157 2.27 -0.68 -16.48
N LYS A 158 2.72 -0.84 -15.22
CA LYS A 158 4.05 -0.40 -14.79
C LYS A 158 5.17 -1.07 -15.59
N ALA A 159 5.08 -2.38 -15.83
CA ALA A 159 6.07 -3.11 -16.61
C ALA A 159 6.12 -2.62 -18.07
N TRP A 160 4.95 -2.41 -18.68
CA TRP A 160 4.84 -1.86 -20.03
C TRP A 160 5.40 -0.43 -20.12
N VAL A 161 5.08 0.44 -19.16
CA VAL A 161 5.65 1.80 -19.09
C VAL A 161 7.18 1.75 -18.97
N ARG A 162 7.71 0.88 -18.10
CA ARG A 162 9.17 0.70 -17.95
C ARG A 162 9.82 0.30 -19.27
N GLU A 163 9.30 -0.74 -19.94
CA GLU A 163 9.82 -1.24 -21.21
C GLU A 163 9.84 -0.13 -22.28
N ARG A 164 8.77 0.67 -22.38
CA ARG A 164 8.70 1.79 -23.33
C ARG A 164 9.75 2.86 -23.05
N VAL A 165 9.97 3.20 -21.79
CA VAL A 165 10.96 4.21 -21.38
C VAL A 165 12.38 3.69 -21.59
N GLU A 166 12.67 2.43 -21.25
CA GLU A 166 13.99 1.80 -21.42
C GLU A 166 14.37 1.59 -22.90
N ASP A 167 13.39 1.28 -23.75
CA ASP A 167 13.56 1.17 -25.21
C ASP A 167 13.77 2.53 -25.91
N GLY A 168 13.74 3.65 -25.18
CA GLY A 168 13.81 5.00 -25.75
C GLY A 168 12.54 5.41 -26.52
N LYS A 169 11.45 4.65 -26.41
CA LYS A 169 10.15 4.91 -27.05
C LYS A 169 9.27 5.72 -26.10
N THR A 170 9.62 6.98 -25.89
CA THR A 170 8.84 7.94 -25.07
C THR A 170 7.56 8.43 -25.77
N ASP A 171 7.26 7.95 -26.98
CA ASP A 171 6.08 8.30 -27.77
C ASP A 171 4.81 7.57 -27.31
N PHE A 172 4.50 7.67 -26.02
CA PHE A 172 3.19 7.30 -25.49
C PHE A 172 2.68 8.43 -24.59
N PRO A 173 1.36 8.71 -24.58
CA PRO A 173 0.80 9.83 -23.85
C PRO A 173 0.91 9.62 -22.33
N MET A 174 2.01 10.08 -21.74
CA MET A 174 2.30 9.87 -20.31
C MET A 174 1.18 10.37 -19.39
N ASP A 175 0.55 11.48 -19.74
CA ASP A 175 -0.59 12.06 -19.00
C ASP A 175 -1.82 11.13 -19.01
N LEU A 176 -2.13 10.52 -20.16
CA LEU A 176 -3.26 9.57 -20.28
C LEU A 176 -3.08 8.34 -19.40
N PHE A 177 -1.83 7.86 -19.27
CA PHE A 177 -1.49 6.69 -18.46
C PHE A 177 -1.12 7.03 -17.02
N GLY A 178 -1.12 8.32 -16.64
CA GLY A 178 -0.58 8.78 -15.35
C GLY A 178 0.85 8.30 -15.11
N ALA A 179 1.62 8.08 -16.19
CA ALA A 179 2.95 7.52 -16.14
C ALA A 179 3.93 8.58 -15.67
N TYR A 180 4.72 8.27 -14.65
CA TYR A 180 5.77 9.12 -14.12
C TYR A 180 7.09 8.35 -14.07
N VAL A 181 8.16 9.00 -14.52
CA VAL A 181 9.52 8.48 -14.45
C VAL A 181 10.27 9.24 -13.36
N GLY A 182 10.67 8.53 -12.30
CA GLY A 182 11.45 9.07 -11.20
C GLY A 182 12.49 8.07 -10.73
N GLN A 183 13.56 8.59 -10.12
CA GLN A 183 14.57 7.77 -9.46
C GLN A 183 14.23 7.68 -7.98
N GLN A 184 14.24 6.45 -7.43
CA GLN A 184 14.03 6.21 -6.00
C GLN A 184 15.30 5.57 -5.44
N ALA A 185 15.91 6.21 -4.43
CA ALA A 185 17.00 5.63 -3.69
C ALA A 185 16.48 4.50 -2.78
N LYS A 186 17.25 3.41 -2.66
CA LYS A 186 16.96 2.29 -1.77
C LYS A 186 18.22 1.98 -0.97
N ILE A 187 18.12 1.96 0.36
CA ILE A 187 19.19 1.47 1.23
C ILE A 187 18.93 -0.02 1.51
N GLU A 188 19.84 -0.89 1.09
CA GLU A 188 19.81 -2.31 1.46
C GLU A 188 20.77 -2.56 2.62
N ARG A 189 20.27 -3.15 3.71
CA ARG A 189 21.13 -3.59 4.83
C ARG A 189 21.80 -4.91 4.44
N SER A 190 23.13 -4.97 4.43
CA SER A 190 23.82 -6.26 4.44
C SER A 190 23.54 -6.94 5.78
N LYS A 191 23.08 -8.21 5.74
CA LYS A 191 22.88 -9.00 6.95
C LYS A 191 24.24 -9.18 7.63
N LYS A 192 24.32 -8.77 8.90
CA LYS A 192 25.43 -9.10 9.80
C LYS A 192 24.97 -10.21 10.73
#